data_AF-A0A954EDK8-F1
#
_entry.id   AF-A0A954EDK8-F1
#
_cell.length_a   1.000
_cell.length_b   1.000
_cell.length_c   1.000
_cell.angle_alpha   90.00
_cell.angle_beta   90.00
_cell.angle_gamma   90.00
#
_symmetry.space_group_name_H-M   'P 1'
#
loop_
_entity.id
_entity.type
_entity.pdbx_description
1 polymer ?
#
loop_
_entity_poly.entity_id
_entity_poly.type
_entity_poly.pdbx_seq_one_letter_code
_entity_poly.pdbx_strand_id
1 'polypeptide(L)'
;MKFQDPCHPESPTLEEQADALRKGLGRAMIWACSGKLDDGPLLHACLHDQRHDMQVEETRGSWLWQLVQTVGGENRFRTSLLEELQRLPDERNVYQLCELACHYAAMGENEFRRRLYEIVEHQPVPDAARLGEKEILKLDGADAFVFIAGIRGRRLESRDWDWDDD
;
A
#
# COMPACT_ATOMS: atom_id res chain seq x y z
N MET A 1 9.82 -5.14 43.15
CA MET A 1 8.96 -5.35 41.96
C MET A 1 9.89 -5.73 40.82
N LYS A 2 9.95 -7.01 40.45
CA LYS A 2 10.77 -7.45 39.31
C LYS A 2 9.99 -7.11 38.05
N PHE A 3 10.47 -6.17 37.25
CA PHE A 3 10.01 -6.04 35.88
C PHE A 3 10.42 -7.33 35.18
N GLN A 4 9.44 -8.20 34.90
CA GLN A 4 9.63 -9.21 33.87
C GLN A 4 9.83 -8.42 32.59
N ASP A 5 11.03 -8.49 32.05
CA ASP A 5 11.27 -8.17 30.65
C ASP A 5 10.21 -8.95 29.87
N PRO A 6 9.28 -8.30 29.13
CA PRO A 6 8.25 -9.01 28.39
C PRO A 6 8.94 -9.63 27.18
N CYS A 7 9.74 -10.66 27.45
CA CYS A 7 10.48 -11.42 26.48
C CYS A 7 9.42 -11.96 25.52
N HIS A 8 9.38 -11.38 24.32
CA HIS A 8 8.56 -11.87 23.22
C HIS A 8 8.85 -13.37 23.07
N PRO A 9 7.84 -14.20 22.79
CA PRO A 9 8.05 -15.63 22.62
C PRO A 9 9.19 -15.87 21.61
N GLU A 10 10.05 -16.85 21.90
CA GLU A 10 11.25 -17.12 21.09
C GLU A 10 10.92 -17.33 19.61
N SER A 11 9.70 -17.76 19.29
CA SER A 11 9.13 -17.75 17.95
C SER A 11 7.66 -17.33 18.01
N PRO A 12 7.25 -16.32 17.23
CA PRO A 12 5.86 -15.86 17.23
C PRO A 12 4.96 -16.85 16.48
N THR A 13 3.76 -17.07 16.99
CA THR A 13 2.70 -17.78 16.25
C THR A 13 2.21 -16.94 15.07
N LEU A 14 1.56 -17.56 14.09
CA LEU A 14 0.96 -16.85 12.95
C LEU A 14 -0.08 -15.80 13.40
N GLU A 15 -0.82 -16.06 14.48
CA GLU A 15 -1.78 -15.12 15.06
C GLU A 15 -1.08 -13.90 15.69
N GLU A 16 0.04 -14.12 16.39
CA GLU A 16 0.84 -13.02 16.95
C GLU A 16 1.50 -12.16 15.87
N GLN A 17 1.93 -12.80 14.78
CA GLN A 17 2.43 -12.12 13.58
C GLN A 17 1.33 -11.26 12.93
N ALA A 18 0.17 -11.85 12.68
CA ALA A 18 -0.98 -11.13 12.12
C ALA A 18 -1.42 -9.95 13.02
N ASP A 19 -1.46 -10.14 14.35
CA ASP A 19 -1.78 -9.06 15.28
C ASP A 19 -0.74 -7.93 15.26
N ALA A 20 0.55 -8.27 15.19
CA ALA A 20 1.62 -7.28 15.10
C ALA A 20 1.56 -6.48 13.81
N LEU A 21 1.30 -7.14 12.68
CA LEU A 21 1.15 -6.52 11.36
C LEU A 21 -0.06 -5.58 11.33
N ARG A 22 -1.22 -6.07 11.78
CA ARG A 22 -2.46 -5.29 11.89
C ARG A 22 -2.28 -4.01 12.69
N LYS A 23 -1.56 -4.09 13.81
CA LYS A 23 -1.31 -2.95 14.71
C LYS A 23 -0.12 -2.07 14.28
N GLY A 24 0.62 -2.44 13.23
CA GLY A 24 1.81 -1.70 12.78
C GLY A 24 2.96 -1.69 13.80
N LEU A 25 3.18 -2.79 14.52
CA LEU A 25 4.10 -2.80 15.66
C LEU A 25 5.52 -3.19 15.27
N GLY A 26 6.51 -2.51 15.87
CA GLY A 26 7.94 -2.72 15.59
C GLY A 26 8.44 -4.15 15.82
N ARG A 27 7.74 -4.95 16.63
CA ARG A 27 8.05 -6.39 16.80
C ARG A 27 7.93 -7.20 15.52
N ALA A 28 7.06 -6.81 14.58
CA ALA A 28 7.00 -7.44 13.26
C ALA A 28 8.31 -7.24 12.48
N MET A 29 8.93 -6.06 12.59
CA MET A 29 10.24 -5.78 12.00
C MET A 29 11.36 -6.61 12.67
N ILE A 30 11.31 -6.76 14.00
CA ILE A 30 12.26 -7.63 14.73
C ILE A 30 12.15 -9.08 14.23
N TRP A 31 10.93 -9.57 14.00
CA TRP A 31 10.72 -10.91 13.44
C TRP A 31 11.18 -11.02 11.99
N ALA A 32 10.94 -10.00 11.16
CA ALA A 32 11.46 -9.96 9.79
C ALA A 32 13.00 -10.05 9.77
N CYS A 33 13.68 -9.20 10.54
CA CYS A 33 15.14 -9.17 10.64
C CYS A 33 15.74 -10.48 11.16
N SER A 34 14.98 -11.24 11.97
CA SER A 34 15.43 -12.52 12.53
C SER A 34 14.98 -13.74 11.73
N GLY A 35 14.34 -13.54 10.58
CA GLY A 35 13.85 -14.64 9.72
C GLY A 35 12.68 -15.43 10.32
N LYS A 36 11.90 -14.80 11.21
CA LYS A 36 10.77 -15.38 11.95
C LYS A 36 9.42 -14.79 11.57
N LEU A 37 9.37 -13.97 10.53
CA LEU A 37 8.14 -13.44 9.96
C LEU A 37 7.77 -14.29 8.74
N ASP A 38 6.61 -14.93 8.78
CA ASP A 38 6.11 -15.78 7.71
C ASP A 38 5.50 -14.97 6.57
N ASP A 39 5.63 -15.52 5.36
CA ASP A 39 5.09 -14.92 4.15
C ASP A 39 3.56 -14.79 4.18
N GLY A 40 2.86 -15.76 4.76
CA GLY A 40 1.39 -15.79 4.77
C GLY A 40 0.76 -14.57 5.46
N PRO A 41 1.05 -14.32 6.75
CA PRO A 41 0.57 -13.14 7.45
C PRO A 41 1.01 -11.83 6.78
N LEU A 42 2.26 -11.76 6.32
CA LEU A 42 2.80 -10.55 5.69
C LEU A 42 2.13 -10.23 4.35
N LEU A 43 1.97 -11.22 3.48
CA LEU A 43 1.26 -11.05 2.20
C LEU A 43 -0.19 -10.65 2.45
N HIS A 44 -0.87 -11.28 3.41
CA HIS A 44 -2.23 -10.89 3.79
C HIS A 44 -2.30 -9.42 4.23
N ALA A 45 -1.35 -8.97 5.06
CA ALA A 45 -1.28 -7.56 5.48
C ALA A 45 -0.95 -6.61 4.32
N CYS A 46 -0.23 -7.06 3.28
CA CYS A 46 0.01 -6.26 2.07
C CYS A 46 -1.25 -6.11 1.21
N LEU A 47 -2.05 -7.18 1.08
CA LEU A 47 -3.25 -7.22 0.24
C LEU A 47 -4.48 -6.56 0.89
N HIS A 48 -4.52 -6.54 2.21
CA HIS A 48 -5.66 -6.03 2.97
C HIS A 48 -5.22 -4.90 3.89
N ASP A 49 -5.82 -3.73 3.73
CA ASP A 49 -5.63 -2.64 4.67
C ASP A 49 -6.38 -2.96 5.97
N GLN A 50 -5.61 -3.13 7.04
CA GLN A 50 -6.11 -3.52 8.36
C GLN A 50 -6.12 -2.36 9.37
N ARG A 51 -5.98 -1.10 8.92
CA ARG A 51 -6.18 0.10 9.77
C ARG A 51 -7.52 0.03 10.49
N HIS A 52 -7.59 0.62 11.68
CA HIS A 52 -8.84 0.70 12.41
C HIS A 52 -9.70 1.80 11.78
N ASP A 53 -9.12 2.99 11.61
CA ASP A 53 -9.78 4.16 11.03
C ASP A 53 -8.90 4.80 9.95
N MET A 54 -9.39 4.77 8.70
CA MET A 54 -8.67 5.27 7.53
C MET A 54 -8.58 6.80 7.47
N GLN A 55 -9.41 7.52 8.23
CA GLN A 55 -9.46 8.98 8.22
C GLN A 55 -8.36 9.60 9.10
N VAL A 56 -7.82 8.85 10.06
CA VAL A 56 -6.83 9.35 11.04
C VAL A 56 -5.52 8.57 11.06
N GLU A 57 -5.47 7.39 10.43
CA GLU A 57 -4.25 6.59 10.28
C GLU A 57 -3.70 6.72 8.86
N GLU A 58 -2.40 6.93 8.68
CA GLU A 58 -1.76 6.80 7.35
C GLU A 58 -1.73 5.33 6.90
N THR A 59 -1.76 5.10 5.58
CA THR A 59 -1.57 3.76 4.99
C THR A 59 -0.25 3.15 5.42
N ARG A 60 -0.24 1.82 5.60
CA ARG A 60 0.97 1.10 6.00
C ARG A 60 1.83 0.64 4.82
N GLY A 61 1.51 1.03 3.58
CA GLY A 61 2.15 0.51 2.36
C GLY A 61 3.67 0.64 2.38
N SER A 62 4.19 1.82 2.74
CA SER A 62 5.65 2.03 2.85
C SER A 62 6.32 1.20 3.95
N TRP A 63 5.65 0.99 5.09
CA TRP A 63 6.17 0.17 6.19
C TRP A 63 6.12 -1.32 5.87
N LEU A 64 5.03 -1.78 5.27
CA LEU A 64 4.88 -3.14 4.77
C LEU A 64 5.93 -3.44 3.71
N TRP A 65 6.19 -2.50 2.80
CA TRP A 65 7.27 -2.64 1.82
C TRP A 65 8.64 -2.89 2.48
N GLN A 66 8.98 -2.16 3.55
CA GLN A 66 10.23 -2.41 4.29
C GLN A 66 10.28 -3.82 4.86
N LEU A 67 9.17 -4.36 5.37
CA LEU A 67 9.10 -5.75 5.82
C LEU A 67 9.29 -6.74 4.66
N VAL A 68 8.64 -6.50 3.52
CA VAL A 68 8.80 -7.30 2.30
C VAL A 68 10.27 -7.36 1.88
N GLN A 69 10.96 -6.22 1.83
CA GLN A 69 12.39 -6.17 1.51
C GLN A 69 13.25 -6.90 2.55
N THR A 70 12.91 -6.74 3.83
CA THR A 70 13.65 -7.37 4.94
C THR A 70 13.58 -8.90 4.86
N VAL A 71 12.44 -9.47 4.44
CA VAL A 71 12.27 -10.93 4.25
C VAL A 71 12.63 -11.40 2.82
N GLY A 72 13.14 -10.51 1.97
CA GLY A 72 13.44 -10.79 0.56
C GLY A 72 12.22 -11.24 -0.26
N GLY A 73 11.03 -10.75 0.09
CA GLY A 73 9.73 -11.17 -0.44
C GLY A 73 9.33 -10.49 -1.76
N GLU A 74 10.14 -9.58 -2.31
CA GLU A 74 9.78 -8.73 -3.44
C GLU A 74 9.32 -9.57 -4.64
N ASN A 75 10.09 -10.59 -5.03
CA ASN A 75 9.73 -11.46 -6.15
C ASN A 75 8.59 -12.43 -5.79
N ARG A 76 8.50 -12.86 -4.52
CA ARG A 76 7.50 -13.84 -4.08
C ARG A 76 6.10 -13.24 -4.05
N PHE A 77 5.97 -11.96 -3.69
CA PHE A 77 4.67 -11.29 -3.56
C PHE A 77 4.24 -10.55 -4.82
N ARG A 78 5.15 -10.36 -5.77
CA ARG A 78 4.95 -9.59 -7.01
C ARG A 78 3.65 -9.96 -7.73
N THR A 79 3.45 -11.24 -8.04
CA THR A 79 2.30 -11.70 -8.82
C THR A 79 0.98 -11.42 -8.10
N SER A 80 0.87 -11.80 -6.82
CA SER A 80 -0.36 -11.59 -6.05
C SER A 80 -0.70 -10.11 -5.88
N LEU A 81 0.32 -9.25 -5.68
CA LEU A 81 0.10 -7.81 -5.58
C LEU A 81 -0.34 -7.19 -6.91
N LEU A 82 0.24 -7.62 -8.03
CA LEU A 82 -0.15 -7.12 -9.34
C LEU A 82 -1.57 -7.56 -9.72
N GLU A 83 -1.91 -8.83 -9.48
CA GLU A 83 -3.24 -9.37 -9.72
C GLU A 83 -4.30 -8.65 -8.89
N GLU A 84 -4.02 -8.39 -7.61
CA GLU A 84 -4.95 -7.67 -6.75
C GLU A 84 -5.10 -6.20 -7.17
N LEU A 85 -4.01 -5.53 -7.54
CA LEU A 85 -4.07 -4.16 -8.08
C LEU A 85 -4.85 -4.09 -9.41
N GLN A 86 -4.78 -5.13 -10.24
CA GLN A 86 -5.57 -5.22 -11.48
C GLN A 86 -7.06 -5.40 -11.18
N ARG A 87 -7.39 -6.23 -10.19
CA ARG A 87 -8.76 -6.49 -9.75
C ARG A 87 -9.43 -5.25 -9.16
N LEU A 88 -8.65 -4.36 -8.56
CA LEU A 88 -9.13 -3.19 -7.81
C LEU A 88 -10.12 -3.60 -6.72
N PRO A 89 -9.63 -4.12 -5.58
CA PRO A 89 -10.50 -4.43 -4.45
C PRO A 89 -11.21 -3.18 -3.93
N ASP A 90 -12.11 -3.42 -2.98
CA ASP A 90 -12.79 -2.41 -2.17
C ASP A 90 -11.88 -1.22 -1.80
N GLU A 91 -12.49 -0.03 -1.70
CA GLU A 91 -11.85 1.27 -1.50
C GLU A 91 -10.85 1.25 -0.33
N ARG A 92 -11.15 0.45 0.69
CA ARG A 92 -10.28 0.24 1.85
C ARG A 92 -8.85 -0.16 1.48
N ASN A 93 -8.69 -1.09 0.55
CA ASN A 93 -7.38 -1.71 0.27
C ASN A 93 -6.60 -0.96 -0.80
N VAL A 94 -7.29 -0.23 -1.68
CA VAL A 94 -6.71 0.23 -2.95
C VAL A 94 -5.62 1.28 -2.77
N TYR A 95 -5.72 2.15 -1.75
CA TYR A 95 -4.66 3.11 -1.43
C TYR A 95 -3.36 2.43 -1.00
N GLN A 96 -3.44 1.42 -0.12
CA GLN A 96 -2.26 0.66 0.31
C GLN A 96 -1.62 -0.09 -0.86
N LEU A 97 -2.45 -0.69 -1.72
CA LEU A 97 -1.98 -1.37 -2.93
C LEU A 97 -1.28 -0.40 -3.90
N CYS A 98 -1.78 0.83 -4.06
CA CYS A 98 -1.11 1.85 -4.85
C CYS A 98 0.27 2.20 -4.28
N GLU A 99 0.40 2.37 -2.96
CA GLU A 99 1.70 2.64 -2.34
C GLU A 99 2.69 1.47 -2.56
N LEU A 100 2.24 0.22 -2.41
CA LEU A 100 3.07 -0.95 -2.71
C LEU A 100 3.45 -1.04 -4.20
N ALA A 101 2.50 -0.76 -5.09
CA ALA A 101 2.73 -0.70 -6.53
C ALA A 101 3.76 0.37 -6.91
N CYS A 102 3.74 1.52 -6.22
CA CYS A 102 4.73 2.58 -6.41
C CYS A 102 6.15 2.09 -6.11
N HIS A 103 6.32 1.24 -5.10
CA HIS A 103 7.63 0.68 -4.78
C HIS A 103 8.12 -0.28 -5.88
N TYR A 104 7.28 -1.18 -6.39
CA TYR A 104 7.63 -2.03 -7.54
C TYR A 104 7.93 -1.20 -8.80
N ALA A 105 7.10 -0.21 -9.10
CA ALA A 105 7.32 0.69 -10.23
C ALA A 105 8.66 1.45 -10.13
N ALA A 106 9.08 1.82 -8.92
CA ALA A 106 10.36 2.45 -8.66
C ALA A 106 11.55 1.48 -8.83
N MET A 107 11.32 0.17 -8.69
CA MET A 107 12.31 -0.88 -9.01
C MET A 107 12.42 -1.17 -10.53
N GLY A 108 11.62 -0.51 -11.37
CA GLY A 108 11.60 -0.72 -12.82
C GLY A 108 10.54 -1.71 -13.30
N GLU A 109 9.62 -2.15 -12.44
CA GLU A 109 8.50 -3.02 -12.82
C GLU A 109 7.42 -2.20 -13.55
N ASN A 110 7.56 -2.14 -14.88
CA ASN A 110 6.71 -1.30 -15.74
C ASN A 110 5.22 -1.67 -15.70
N GLU A 111 4.87 -2.92 -15.35
CA GLU A 111 3.47 -3.34 -15.22
C GLU A 111 2.75 -2.59 -14.08
N PHE A 112 3.40 -2.42 -12.93
CA PHE A 112 2.86 -1.66 -11.82
C PHE A 112 2.76 -0.17 -12.15
N ARG A 113 3.80 0.38 -12.79
CA ARG A 113 3.81 1.77 -13.24
C ARG A 113 2.63 2.06 -14.18
N ARG A 114 2.49 1.25 -15.24
CA ARG A 114 1.39 1.36 -16.19
C ARG A 114 0.05 1.28 -15.48
N ARG A 115 -0.11 0.34 -14.55
CA ARG A 115 -1.37 0.18 -13.82
C ARG A 115 -1.71 1.38 -12.96
N LEU A 116 -0.73 2.02 -12.31
CA LEU A 116 -0.95 3.26 -11.54
C LEU A 116 -1.45 4.40 -12.43
N TYR A 117 -0.88 4.56 -13.63
CA TYR A 117 -1.35 5.55 -14.60
C TYR A 117 -2.79 5.27 -15.08
N GLU A 118 -3.12 4.00 -15.38
CA GLU A 118 -4.48 3.59 -15.75
C GLU A 118 -5.50 3.89 -14.64
N ILE A 119 -5.13 3.69 -13.37
CA ILE A 119 -5.98 4.01 -12.22
C ILE A 119 -6.29 5.51 -12.16
N VAL A 120 -5.27 6.37 -12.32
CA VAL A 120 -5.45 7.83 -12.30
C VAL A 120 -6.29 8.31 -13.48
N GLU A 121 -6.05 7.75 -14.67
CA GLU A 121 -6.78 8.12 -15.89
C GLU A 121 -8.27 7.77 -15.82
N HIS A 122 -8.57 6.53 -15.41
CA HIS A 122 -9.92 5.99 -15.48
C HIS A 122 -10.73 6.17 -14.19
N GLN A 123 -10.09 6.50 -13.06
CA GLN A 123 -10.75 6.60 -11.74
C GLN A 123 -11.76 5.48 -11.49
N PRO A 124 -11.30 4.21 -11.47
CA PRO A 124 -12.21 3.07 -11.43
C PRO A 124 -12.88 2.87 -10.06
N VAL A 125 -12.49 3.64 -9.04
CA VAL A 125 -13.05 3.59 -7.68
C VAL A 125 -13.73 4.94 -7.39
N PRO A 126 -15.08 5.00 -7.40
CA PRO A 126 -15.83 6.27 -7.35
C PRO A 126 -15.50 7.16 -6.14
N ASP A 127 -15.37 6.56 -4.96
CA ASP A 127 -15.17 7.28 -3.71
C ASP A 127 -13.68 7.62 -3.44
N ALA A 128 -12.77 7.22 -4.34
CA ALA A 128 -11.34 7.45 -4.22
C ALA A 128 -10.83 8.40 -5.32
N ALA A 129 -11.34 9.64 -5.33
CA ALA A 129 -11.12 10.59 -6.43
C ALA A 129 -9.63 10.92 -6.72
N ARG A 130 -8.72 10.75 -5.76
CA ARG A 130 -7.28 11.06 -5.93
C ARG A 130 -6.39 9.83 -5.91
N LEU A 131 -6.98 8.65 -6.08
CA LEU A 131 -6.28 7.38 -6.02
C LEU A 131 -5.14 7.31 -7.05
N GLY A 132 -3.93 6.97 -6.58
CA GLY A 132 -2.74 6.79 -7.43
C GLY A 132 -2.03 8.09 -7.83
N GLU A 133 -2.62 9.27 -7.60
CA GLU A 133 -2.01 10.56 -8.02
C GLU A 133 -0.69 10.81 -7.27
N LYS A 134 -0.66 10.59 -5.95
CA LYS A 134 0.53 10.74 -5.11
C LYS A 134 1.65 9.81 -5.57
N GLU A 135 1.30 8.58 -5.95
CA GLU A 135 2.23 7.55 -6.36
C GLU A 135 2.89 7.89 -7.70
N ILE A 136 2.11 8.25 -8.72
CA ILE A 136 2.70 8.63 -10.02
C ILE A 136 3.48 9.95 -9.91
N LEU A 137 3.06 10.89 -9.06
CA LEU A 137 3.85 12.10 -8.76
C LEU A 137 5.20 11.75 -8.13
N LYS A 138 5.24 10.79 -7.21
CA LYS A 138 6.48 10.32 -6.59
C LYS A 138 7.40 9.62 -7.61
N LEU A 139 6.83 8.93 -8.60
CA LEU A 139 7.58 8.23 -9.64
C LEU A 139 8.16 9.17 -10.70
N ASP A 140 7.34 10.10 -11.20
CA ASP A 140 7.61 10.83 -12.45
C ASP A 140 7.53 12.36 -12.32
N GLY A 141 7.27 12.88 -11.12
CA GLY A 141 7.37 14.30 -10.81
C GLY A 141 6.55 15.19 -11.74
N ALA A 142 7.23 16.07 -12.47
CA ALA A 142 6.60 17.07 -13.33
C ALA A 142 5.77 16.46 -14.47
N ASP A 143 6.20 15.33 -15.04
CA ASP A 143 5.48 14.69 -16.14
C ASP A 143 4.15 14.10 -15.66
N ALA A 144 4.17 13.43 -14.49
CA ALA A 144 2.96 12.98 -13.81
C ALA A 144 2.05 14.16 -13.42
N PHE A 145 2.62 15.27 -12.96
CA PHE A 145 1.85 16.47 -12.63
C PHE A 145 1.09 17.01 -13.86
N VAL A 146 1.76 17.15 -15.01
CA VAL A 146 1.12 17.60 -16.26
C VAL A 146 0.03 16.62 -16.69
N PHE A 147 0.27 15.32 -16.56
CA PHE A 147 -0.71 14.28 -16.85
C PHE A 147 -1.98 14.40 -15.98
N ILE A 148 -1.81 14.50 -14.66
CA ILE A 148 -2.92 14.66 -13.69
C ILE A 148 -3.69 15.96 -13.97
N ALA A 149 -2.98 17.07 -14.15
CA ALA A 149 -3.58 18.37 -14.44
C ALA A 149 -4.40 18.34 -15.74
N GLY A 150 -3.91 17.65 -16.78
CA GLY A 150 -4.63 17.47 -18.03
C GLY A 150 -5.93 16.65 -17.86
N ILE A 151 -5.90 15.59 -17.05
CA ILE A 151 -7.09 14.80 -16.73
C ILE A 151 -8.12 15.65 -15.98
N ARG A 152 -7.70 16.33 -14.91
CA ARG A 152 -8.58 17.18 -14.11
C ARG A 152 -9.16 18.33 -14.93
N GLY A 153 -8.33 18.97 -15.76
CA GLY A 153 -8.76 20.03 -16.67
C GLY A 153 -9.90 19.60 -17.60
N ARG A 154 -9.79 18.41 -18.23
CA ARG A 154 -10.87 17.87 -19.08
C ARG A 154 -12.15 17.60 -18.29
N ARG A 155 -12.05 17.11 -17.05
CA ARG A 155 -13.23 16.83 -16.21
C ARG A 155 -13.99 18.10 -15.82
N LEU A 156 -13.28 19.22 -15.65
CA LEU A 156 -13.91 20.53 -15.37
C LEU A 156 -14.82 21.01 -16.50
N GLU A 157 -14.59 20.60 -17.75
CA GLU A 157 -15.46 20.97 -18.87
C GLU A 157 -16.87 20.36 -18.74
N SER A 158 -17.00 19.24 -18.03
CA SER A 158 -18.23 18.45 -17.91
C SER A 158 -18.85 18.42 -16.51
N ARG A 159 -18.21 19.03 -15.52
CA ARG A 159 -18.61 18.92 -14.10
C ARG A 159 -19.35 20.19 -13.66
N ASP A 160 -20.51 20.01 -13.02
CA ASP A 160 -21.22 21.10 -12.32
C ASP A 160 -20.41 21.56 -11.11
N TRP A 161 -20.56 22.83 -10.72
CA TRP A 161 -19.76 23.47 -9.68
C TRP A 161 -19.93 22.73 -8.34
N ASP A 162 -18.91 21.97 -7.95
CA ASP A 162 -18.89 21.20 -6.70
C ASP A 162 -17.46 21.17 -6.15
N TRP A 163 -17.31 21.35 -4.85
CA TRP A 163 -15.99 21.33 -4.21
C TRP A 163 -15.62 19.88 -3.86
N ASP A 164 -14.37 19.48 -4.11
CA ASP A 164 -13.84 18.23 -3.56
C ASP A 164 -13.50 18.49 -2.07
N ASP A 165 -14.52 18.47 -1.21
CA ASP A 165 -14.42 18.74 0.23
C ASP A 165 -14.12 17.49 1.09
N ASP A 166 -14.00 16.31 0.46
CA ASP A 166 -13.70 15.03 1.12
C ASP A 166 -12.20 14.71 1.18
#